data_AF-A0A2N6JXS2-F1
#
_entry.id   AF-A0A2N6JXS2-F1
#
_cell.length_a   1.000
_cell.length_b   1.000
_cell.length_c   1.000
_cell.angle_alpha   90.00
_cell.angle_beta   90.00
_cell.angle_gamma   90.00
#
_symmetry.space_group_name_H-M   'P 1'
#
loop_
_entity.id
_entity.type
_entity.pdbx_description
1 polymer ?
#
loop_
_entity_poly.entity_id
_entity_poly.type
_entity_poly.pdbx_seq_one_letter_code
_entity_poly.pdbx_strand_id
1 'polypeptide(L)' 'MTQPIFCQTPTRGFVNLAYARKVCFREIHYNMAWQLACVIIWSNGEKESFFGKDAKVIVQTLEKMK' A
#
# COMPACT_ATOMS: atom_id res chain seq x y z
N MET A 1 2.92 -21.42 5.71
CA MET A 1 1.69 -20.78 5.18
C MET A 1 1.77 -19.30 5.52
N THR A 2 1.67 -18.41 4.55
CA THR A 2 1.69 -16.97 4.82
C THR A 2 0.30 -16.54 5.27
N GLN A 3 0.19 -15.89 6.42
CA GLN A 3 -1.10 -15.39 6.90
C GLN A 3 -1.60 -14.28 5.97
N PRO A 4 -2.87 -14.32 5.52
CA PRO A 4 -3.40 -13.27 4.67
C PRO A 4 -3.50 -11.97 5.44
N ILE A 5 -2.96 -10.90 4.85
CA ILE A 5 -3.07 -9.53 5.38
C ILE A 5 -3.98 -8.77 4.43
N PHE A 6 -5.26 -8.66 4.78
CA PHE A 6 -6.23 -7.95 3.95
C PHE A 6 -6.26 -6.47 4.32
N CYS A 7 -6.03 -5.62 3.33
CA CYS A 7 -6.15 -4.18 3.41
C CYS A 7 -7.27 -3.72 2.48
N GLN A 8 -8.35 -3.14 3.03
CA GLN A 8 -9.43 -2.61 2.23
C GLN A 8 -9.09 -1.20 1.75
N THR A 9 -8.71 -1.06 0.50
CA THR A 9 -8.46 0.25 -0.13
C THR A 9 -9.78 0.87 -0.61
N PRO A 10 -9.99 2.18 -0.39
CA PRO A 10 -11.17 2.89 -0.87
C PRO A 10 -11.41 2.80 -2.38
N THR A 11 -10.37 2.82 -3.21
CA THR A 11 -10.53 2.86 -4.68
C THR A 11 -10.27 1.55 -5.40
N ARG A 12 -9.42 0.67 -4.84
CA ARG A 12 -9.02 -0.60 -5.47
C ARG A 12 -9.59 -1.85 -4.79
N GLY A 13 -10.47 -1.68 -3.80
CA GLY A 13 -11.05 -2.79 -3.06
C GLY A 13 -10.04 -3.48 -2.15
N PHE A 14 -10.18 -4.80 -1.96
CA PHE A 14 -9.29 -5.56 -1.08
C PHE A 14 -7.94 -5.87 -1.72
N VAL A 15 -6.88 -5.46 -1.04
CA VAL A 15 -5.48 -5.76 -1.39
C VAL A 15 -4.94 -6.76 -0.38
N ASN A 16 -4.38 -7.87 -0.87
CA ASN A 16 -3.72 -8.86 -0.02
C ASN A 16 -2.22 -8.56 0.09
N LEU A 17 -1.80 -8.03 1.24
CA LEU A 17 -0.41 -7.67 1.53
C LEU A 17 0.45 -8.87 1.97
N ALA A 18 -0.10 -10.08 2.05
CA ALA A 18 0.65 -11.27 2.48
C ALA A 18 1.88 -11.54 1.61
N TYR A 19 1.83 -11.20 0.33
CA TYR A 19 2.92 -11.37 -0.62
C TYR A 19 3.68 -10.06 -0.89
N ALA A 20 3.48 -9.03 -0.06
CA ALA A 20 4.25 -7.81 -0.15
C ALA A 20 5.67 -8.08 0.36
N ARG A 21 6.66 -7.99 -0.54
CA ARG A 21 8.07 -8.15 -0.21
C ARG A 21 8.64 -6.86 0.40
N LYS A 22 8.25 -5.72 -0.16
CA LYS A 22 8.66 -4.40 0.33
C LYS A 22 7.53 -3.41 0.14
N VAL A 23 7.31 -2.59 1.15
CA VAL A 23 6.36 -1.47 1.08
C VAL A 23 7.14 -0.20 1.33
N CYS A 24 7.07 0.74 0.38
CA CYS A 24 7.75 2.03 0.44
C CYS A 24 6.72 3.15 0.49
N PHE A 25 6.91 4.09 1.40
CA PHE A 25 6.07 5.28 1.50
C PHE A 25 6.87 6.52 1.11
N ARG A 26 6.22 7.43 0.38
CA ARG A 26 6.78 8.73 0.01
C ARG A 26 5.68 9.76 -0.14
N GLU A 27 5.95 11.00 0.20
CA GLU A 27 5.10 12.11 -0.23
C GLU A 27 5.47 12.49 -1.66
N ILE A 28 4.47 12.67 -2.50
CA ILE A 28 4.64 13.13 -3.88
C ILE A 28 3.74 14.33 -4.13
N HIS A 29 4.18 15.21 -5.01
CA HIS A 29 3.35 16.30 -5.50
C HIS A 29 2.62 15.83 -6.76
N TYR A 30 1.31 15.59 -6.67
CA TYR A 30 0.48 15.12 -7.77
C TYR A 30 -0.78 15.98 -7.89
N ASN A 31 -1.11 16.41 -9.10
CA ASN A 31 -2.28 17.25 -9.40
C ASN A 31 -2.38 18.51 -8.49
N MET A 32 -1.27 19.24 -8.35
CA MET A 32 -1.15 20.46 -7.52
C MET A 32 -1.37 20.26 -6.02
N ALA A 33 -1.31 19.02 -5.53
CA ALA A 33 -1.42 18.71 -4.10
C ALA A 33 -0.35 17.73 -3.65
N TRP A 34 0.11 17.88 -2.41
CA TRP A 34 0.92 16.87 -1.74
C TRP A 34 0.04 15.68 -1.36
N GLN A 35 0.44 14.50 -1.80
CA GLN A 35 -0.26 13.26 -1.55
C GLN A 35 0.72 12.18 -1.09
N LEU A 36 0.28 11.40 -0.12
CA LEU A 36 1.00 10.19 0.27
C LEU A 36 0.89 9.17 -0.85
N ALA A 37 2.02 8.61 -1.27
CA ALA A 37 2.08 7.48 -2.18
C ALA A 37 2.71 6.28 -1.48
N CYS A 38 2.19 5.11 -1.81
CA CYS A 38 2.68 3.81 -1.37
C CYS A 38 3.06 3.01 -2.61
N VAL A 39 4.27 2.46 -2.62
CA VAL A 39 4.72 1.52 -3.65
C VAL A 39 4.96 0.18 -2.99
N ILE A 40 4.24 -0.83 -3.45
CA ILE A 40 4.41 -2.20 -3.03
C ILE A 40 5.22 -2.92 -4.09
N ILE A 41 6.29 -3.58 -3.66
CA ILE A 41 7.03 -4.55 -4.46
C ILE A 41 6.58 -5.92 -3.99
N TRP A 42 5.95 -6.67 -4.87
CA TRP A 42 5.43 -8.00 -4.61
C TRP A 42 6.53 -9.06 -4.68
N SER A 43 6.26 -10.24 -4.12
CA SER A 43 7.21 -11.37 -4.13
C SER A 43 7.60 -11.83 -5.53
N ASN A 44 6.73 -11.65 -6.54
CA ASN A 44 6.99 -11.93 -7.94
C ASN A 44 7.80 -10.81 -8.65
N GLY A 45 8.17 -9.75 -7.94
CA GLY A 45 8.92 -8.61 -8.49
C GLY A 45 8.07 -7.53 -9.14
N GLU A 46 6.76 -7.74 -9.26
CA GLU A 46 5.84 -6.72 -9.76
C GLU A 46 5.77 -5.53 -8.79
N LYS A 47 5.54 -4.35 -9.36
CA LYS A 47 5.43 -3.11 -8.60
C LYS A 47 4.04 -2.53 -8.78
N GLU A 48 3.39 -2.24 -7.67
CA GLU A 48 2.09 -1.58 -7.69
C GLU A 48 2.15 -0.29 -6.87
N SER A 49 1.50 0.77 -7.38
CA SER A 49 1.47 2.08 -6.74
C SER A 49 0.05 2.45 -6.30
N PHE A 50 -0.05 2.93 -5.07
CA PHE A 50 -1.26 3.42 -4.42
C PHE A 50 -1.06 4.87 -4.00
N PHE A 51 -2.13 5.66 -4.02
CA PHE A 51 -2.04 7.11 -3.81
C PHE A 51 -3.11 7.61 -2.84
N GLY A 52 -2.82 8.73 -2.19
CA GLY A 52 -3.74 9.45 -1.32
C GLY A 52 -4.33 8.55 -0.23
N LYS A 53 -5.65 8.38 -0.26
CA LYS A 53 -6.40 7.63 0.75
C LYS A 53 -6.01 6.15 0.78
N ASP A 54 -5.75 5.53 -0.37
CA ASP A 54 -5.38 4.12 -0.43
C ASP A 54 -4.01 3.90 0.24
N ALA A 55 -3.05 4.77 -0.05
CA ALA A 55 -1.73 4.72 0.58
C ALA A 55 -1.82 4.89 2.10
N LYS A 56 -2.69 5.78 2.60
CA LYS A 56 -2.91 5.98 4.04
C LYS A 56 -3.45 4.72 4.73
N VAL A 57 -4.42 4.03 4.12
CA VAL A 57 -5.00 2.82 4.72
C VAL A 57 -3.99 1.67 4.74
N ILE A 58 -3.12 1.57 3.72
CA ILE A 58 -2.03 0.59 3.70
C ILE A 58 -1.04 0.82 4.85
N VAL A 59 -0.64 2.08 5.10
CA VAL A 59 0.20 2.44 6.27
C VAL A 59 -0.49 1.99 7.57
N GLN A 60 -1.73 2.41 7.78
CA GLN A 60 -2.48 2.12 9.01
C GLN A 60 -2.66 0.62 9.25
N THR A 61 -2.85 -0.16 8.19
CA THR A 61 -2.97 -1.62 8.29
C THR A 61 -1.64 -2.24 8.73
N LEU A 62 -0.53 -1.79 8.15
CA LEU A 62 0.80 -2.31 8.49
C LEU A 62 1.26 -1.89 9.90
N GLU A 63 0.92 -0.68 10.34
CA GLU A 63 1.22 -0.21 11.69
C GLU A 63 0.48 -1.03 12.76
N LYS A 64 -0.76 -1.46 12.50
CA LYS A 64 -1.53 -2.33 13.41
C LYS A 64 -0.99 -3.75 13.51
N MET A 65 -0.12 -4.16 12.59
CA MET A 65 0.48 -5.49 12.56
C MET A 65 1.88 -5.55 13.17
N LYS A 66 2.41 -4.40 13.59
CA LYS A 66 3.69 -4.28 14.29
C LYS A 66 3.49 -4.46 15.79
#